data_AF-A0A3Q9KUP6-F1
#
_entry.id   AF-A0A3Q9KUP6-F1
#
_cell.length_a   1.000
_cell.length_b   1.000
_cell.length_c   1.000
_cell.angle_alpha   90.00
_cell.angle_beta   90.00
_cell.angle_gamma   90.00
#
_symmetry.space_group_name_H-M   'P 1'
#
loop_
_entity.id
_entity.type
_entity.pdbx_description
1 polymer ?
#
loop_
_entity_poly.entity_id
_entity_poly.type
_entity_poly.pdbx_seq_one_letter_code
_entity_poly.pdbx_strand_id
1 'polypeptide(L)'
;MTSARTDIDVRPITEAEFPEWLRAVRAGFQREPVVPAEELEGRRSWFEPGRFLGAFDGGRCVATFRSFDQEVTAVGGRPVAADAVTGVTVTATHRRRGLLTRMMSQDLAAAKERGDAVATLIAAEYPIYGRFGFGPATGGTRWDIDVTRAGFDPRTPVAADGGRIDLVEPEDVRKTGPELHERVRRATAGAVSRTDLWWQTATGAVRLDAKWTTPFFAAYRAPDGTVDGLVAYEVDDVWSDTKQPLETAKVRWLLAATPQAERALWHYLCSIDWVTRVKSDHRAPDDLLPLLLPDPRAAVVATQADWLWVRILDVVQAMEARTYGREGGLVLDVVDPAGLTGGRYQLTVSPAGATCVPTTRSAELSLGIVELAMLWLGDESTVRLAALGRVTEERAGAARAADALLRPSRRPWCPDMF
;
A
#
# COMPACT_ATOMS: atom_id res chain seq x y z
N MET A 1 14.10 -26.66 33.74
CA MET A 1 15.02 -26.28 32.64
C MET A 1 14.79 -27.23 31.48
N THR A 2 13.85 -26.91 30.59
CA THR A 2 13.61 -27.64 29.35
C THR A 2 14.50 -27.03 28.28
N SER A 3 15.44 -27.82 27.77
CA SER A 3 16.33 -27.47 26.67
C SER A 3 15.51 -26.94 25.49
N ALA A 4 15.74 -25.69 25.10
CA ALA A 4 15.13 -25.10 23.93
C ALA A 4 15.67 -25.83 22.70
N ARG A 5 14.80 -26.46 21.90
CA ARG A 5 15.14 -26.95 20.56
C ARG A 5 15.62 -25.77 19.71
N THR A 6 16.94 -25.61 19.64
CA THR A 6 17.72 -24.73 18.73
C THR A 6 17.72 -25.21 17.28
N ASP A 7 16.92 -26.23 16.96
CA ASP A 7 16.97 -27.02 15.72
C ASP A 7 16.15 -26.44 14.55
N ILE A 8 15.81 -25.14 14.56
CA ILE A 8 15.14 -24.50 13.42
C ILE A 8 16.10 -23.55 12.71
N ASP A 9 16.45 -23.95 11.51
CA ASP A 9 17.32 -23.22 10.60
C ASP A 9 16.53 -22.08 9.93
N VAL A 10 16.95 -20.83 10.14
CA VAL A 10 16.35 -19.65 9.50
C VAL A 10 17.39 -19.09 8.56
N ARG A 11 17.10 -19.12 7.25
CA ARG A 11 18.05 -18.78 6.21
C ARG A 11 17.36 -18.38 4.90
N PRO A 12 18.10 -17.79 3.96
CA PRO A 12 17.67 -17.71 2.57
C PRO A 12 17.38 -19.11 2.01
N ILE A 13 16.31 -19.21 1.24
CA ILE A 13 15.98 -20.44 0.52
C ILE A 13 16.72 -20.49 -0.82
N THR A 14 16.91 -21.70 -1.34
CA THR A 14 17.34 -21.93 -2.73
C THR A 14 16.13 -22.00 -3.66
N GLU A 15 16.35 -21.85 -4.97
CA GLU A 15 15.26 -21.98 -5.96
C GLU A 15 14.59 -23.36 -5.90
N ALA A 16 15.35 -24.42 -5.61
CA ALA A 16 14.83 -25.78 -5.46
C ALA A 16 13.88 -25.93 -4.25
N GLU A 17 14.01 -25.08 -3.24
CA GLU A 17 13.15 -25.06 -2.04
C GLU A 17 11.91 -24.17 -2.22
N PHE A 18 11.83 -23.41 -3.30
CA PHE A 18 10.73 -22.49 -3.57
C PHE A 18 9.34 -23.16 -3.60
N PRO A 19 9.15 -24.36 -4.18
CA PRO A 19 7.86 -25.05 -4.11
C PRO A 19 7.42 -25.38 -2.68
N GLU A 20 8.35 -25.82 -1.81
CA GLU A 20 8.06 -26.10 -0.41
C GLU A 20 7.79 -24.82 0.39
N TRP A 21 8.48 -23.72 0.05
CA TRP A 21 8.20 -22.41 0.60
C TRP A 21 6.78 -21.93 0.24
N LEU A 22 6.35 -22.07 -1.02
CA LEU A 22 4.98 -21.74 -1.45
C LEU A 22 3.94 -22.61 -0.77
N ARG A 23 4.23 -23.89 -0.56
CA ARG A 23 3.38 -24.80 0.23
C ARG A 23 3.18 -24.28 1.65
N ALA A 24 4.26 -23.83 2.30
CA ALA A 24 4.21 -23.25 3.63
C ALA A 24 3.46 -21.91 3.68
N VAL A 25 3.61 -21.04 2.67
CA VAL A 25 2.81 -19.81 2.52
C VAL A 25 1.32 -20.15 2.49
N ARG A 26 0.91 -21.09 1.63
CA ARG A 26 -0.50 -21.49 1.52
C ARG A 26 -1.05 -22.02 2.84
N ALA A 27 -0.29 -22.89 3.52
CA ALA A 27 -0.67 -23.40 4.84
C ALA A 27 -0.82 -22.27 5.88
N GLY A 28 0.10 -21.31 5.89
CA GLY A 28 0.08 -20.16 6.78
C GLY A 28 -1.13 -19.24 6.58
N PHE A 29 -1.56 -19.07 5.33
CA PHE A 29 -2.77 -18.32 4.96
C PHE A 29 -4.05 -19.17 4.97
N GLN A 30 -4.04 -20.35 5.60
CA GLN A 30 -5.19 -21.24 5.74
C GLN A 30 -5.79 -21.69 4.40
N ARG A 31 -4.95 -21.78 3.37
CA ARG A 31 -5.31 -22.35 2.06
C ARG A 31 -4.85 -23.80 2.01
N GLU A 32 -5.44 -24.56 1.11
CA GLU A 32 -4.98 -25.92 0.84
C GLU A 32 -3.47 -25.91 0.52
N PRO A 33 -2.63 -26.70 1.23
CA PRO A 33 -1.18 -26.71 1.07
C PRO A 33 -0.76 -27.55 -0.15
N VAL A 34 -1.36 -27.26 -1.30
CA VAL A 34 -1.03 -27.81 -2.61
C VAL A 34 -0.77 -26.62 -3.51
N VAL A 35 0.37 -26.63 -4.20
CA VAL A 35 0.74 -25.58 -5.16
C VAL A 35 0.40 -26.08 -6.56
N PRO A 36 -0.63 -25.54 -7.23
CA PRO A 36 -0.93 -25.87 -8.62
C PRO A 36 0.26 -25.56 -9.52
N ALA A 37 0.44 -26.34 -10.59
CA ALA A 37 1.57 -26.16 -11.51
C ALA A 37 1.57 -24.77 -12.18
N GLU A 38 0.40 -24.25 -12.54
CA GLU A 38 0.24 -22.91 -13.11
C GLU A 38 0.66 -21.81 -12.12
N GLU A 39 0.26 -21.91 -10.85
CA GLU A 39 0.70 -20.97 -9.81
C GLU A 39 2.21 -21.05 -9.59
N LEU A 40 2.77 -22.26 -9.54
CA LEU A 40 4.21 -22.44 -9.38
C LEU A 40 4.95 -21.76 -10.52
N GLU A 41 4.55 -22.02 -11.76
CA GLU A 41 5.16 -21.44 -12.96
C GLU A 41 5.05 -19.91 -12.98
N GLY A 42 3.85 -19.37 -12.73
CA GLY A 42 3.61 -17.92 -12.69
C GLY A 42 4.39 -17.21 -11.58
N ARG A 43 4.72 -17.92 -10.49
CA ARG A 43 5.53 -17.39 -9.37
C ARG A 43 7.02 -17.64 -9.51
N ARG A 44 7.50 -18.49 -10.43
CA ARG A 44 8.95 -18.75 -10.58
C ARG A 44 9.74 -17.46 -10.83
N SER A 45 9.18 -16.56 -11.64
CA SER A 45 9.78 -15.25 -11.94
C SER A 45 9.90 -14.33 -10.73
N TRP A 46 9.29 -14.66 -9.59
CA TRP A 46 9.39 -13.88 -8.36
C TRP A 46 10.65 -14.19 -7.58
N PHE A 47 11.26 -15.35 -7.82
CA PHE A 47 12.37 -15.84 -7.03
C PHE A 47 13.59 -14.94 -7.23
N GLU A 48 14.00 -14.29 -6.15
CA GLU A 48 15.18 -13.45 -6.10
C GLU A 48 16.10 -13.98 -5.00
N PRO A 49 17.31 -14.44 -5.35
CA PRO A 49 18.25 -14.96 -4.37
C PRO A 49 18.49 -13.97 -3.22
N GLY A 50 18.40 -14.46 -1.99
CA GLY A 50 18.64 -13.65 -0.78
C GLY A 50 17.41 -12.90 -0.24
N ARG A 51 16.33 -12.74 -1.01
CA ARG A 51 15.09 -12.07 -0.56
C ARG A 51 13.97 -12.99 -0.10
N PHE A 52 14.17 -14.30 -0.20
CA PHE A 52 13.24 -15.30 0.30
C PHE A 52 13.86 -15.99 1.50
N LEU A 53 13.28 -15.78 2.68
CA LEU A 53 13.70 -16.46 3.90
C LEU A 53 12.70 -17.55 4.26
N GLY A 54 13.23 -18.66 4.77
CA GLY A 54 12.46 -19.77 5.31
C GLY A 54 13.00 -20.18 6.68
N ALA A 55 12.09 -20.64 7.54
CA ALA A 55 12.46 -21.36 8.75
C ALA A 55 12.17 -22.86 8.54
N PHE A 56 13.18 -23.71 8.68
CA PHE A 56 13.09 -25.14 8.42
C PHE A 56 13.21 -25.97 9.70
N ASP A 57 12.23 -26.84 9.93
CA ASP A 57 12.27 -27.89 10.96
C ASP A 57 12.49 -29.23 10.24
N GLY A 58 13.75 -29.67 10.21
CA GLY A 58 14.21 -30.70 9.27
C GLY A 58 14.06 -30.23 7.82
N GLY A 59 13.40 -31.02 6.98
CA GLY A 59 13.16 -30.67 5.57
C GLY A 59 11.90 -29.85 5.29
N ARG A 60 11.14 -29.45 6.32
CA ARG A 60 9.84 -28.79 6.16
C ARG A 60 9.95 -27.29 6.43
N CYS A 61 9.43 -26.47 5.53
CA CYS A 61 9.32 -25.04 5.76
C CYS A 61 8.14 -24.75 6.71
N VAL A 62 8.43 -24.11 7.85
CA VAL A 62 7.47 -23.85 8.93
C VAL A 62 7.22 -22.36 9.18
N ALA A 63 8.02 -21.49 8.56
CA ALA A 63 7.76 -20.05 8.49
C ALA A 63 8.36 -19.47 7.20
N THR A 64 7.72 -18.44 6.67
CA THR A 64 8.06 -17.83 5.38
C THR A 64 8.15 -16.32 5.53
N PHE A 65 9.01 -15.71 4.72
CA PHE A 65 9.16 -14.27 4.60
C PHE A 65 9.75 -13.97 3.22
N ARG A 66 9.24 -12.94 2.54
CA ARG A 66 9.81 -12.44 1.28
C ARG A 66 9.93 -10.92 1.34
N SER A 67 11.02 -10.37 0.82
CA SER A 67 11.11 -8.97 0.43
C SER A 67 11.30 -8.81 -1.08
N PHE A 68 11.12 -7.60 -1.62
CA PHE A 68 11.40 -7.25 -3.02
C PHE A 68 11.58 -5.74 -3.18
N ASP A 69 12.23 -5.33 -4.27
CA ASP A 69 12.42 -3.92 -4.58
C ASP A 69 11.11 -3.20 -4.89
N GLN A 70 10.91 -2.06 -4.25
CA GLN A 70 9.79 -1.17 -4.46
C GLN A 70 10.27 0.29 -4.40
N GLU A 71 9.56 1.19 -5.07
CA GLU A 71 9.66 2.62 -4.80
C GLU A 71 8.38 3.09 -4.15
N VAL A 72 8.48 3.86 -3.05
CA VAL A 72 7.34 4.58 -2.44
C VAL A 72 7.42 6.04 -2.83
N THR A 73 6.33 6.63 -3.29
CA THR A 73 6.28 8.07 -3.56
C THR A 73 6.16 8.85 -2.26
N ALA A 74 7.18 9.67 -1.94
CA ALA A 74 7.13 10.63 -0.86
C ALA A 74 6.17 11.78 -1.18
N VAL A 75 5.73 12.54 -0.15
CA VAL A 75 4.99 13.79 -0.39
C VAL A 75 5.83 14.71 -1.27
N GLY A 76 5.23 15.19 -2.36
CA GLY A 76 5.93 15.97 -3.40
C GLY A 76 6.35 15.17 -4.63
N GLY A 77 6.13 13.85 -4.65
CA GLY A 77 6.25 13.04 -5.87
C GLY A 77 7.61 12.37 -6.10
N ARG A 78 8.56 12.53 -5.18
CA ARG A 78 9.88 11.89 -5.29
C ARG A 78 9.78 10.41 -4.93
N PRO A 79 10.29 9.48 -5.78
CA PRO A 79 10.37 8.07 -5.42
C PRO A 79 11.45 7.84 -4.36
N VAL A 80 11.17 6.92 -3.43
CA VAL A 80 12.05 6.51 -2.34
C VAL A 80 12.21 5.00 -2.39
N ALA A 81 13.47 4.53 -2.47
CA ALA A 81 13.78 3.11 -2.48
C ALA A 81 13.28 2.43 -1.19
N ALA A 82 12.57 1.33 -1.39
CA ALA A 82 11.88 0.61 -0.34
C ALA A 82 12.07 -0.90 -0.46
N ASP A 83 12.30 -1.53 0.68
CA ASP A 83 12.23 -2.98 0.82
C ASP A 83 10.79 -3.40 1.16
N ALA A 84 10.07 -3.97 0.18
CA ALA A 84 8.67 -4.34 0.35
C ALA A 84 8.52 -5.79 0.84
N VAL A 85 7.93 -5.96 2.02
CA VAL A 85 7.78 -7.23 2.72
C VAL A 85 6.41 -7.87 2.42
N THR A 86 6.42 -9.15 2.06
CA THR A 86 5.22 -9.96 1.79
C THR A 86 5.43 -11.43 2.15
N GLY A 87 4.39 -12.26 1.98
CA GLY A 87 4.49 -13.72 2.16
C GLY A 87 4.86 -14.16 3.58
N VAL A 88 4.58 -13.33 4.58
CA VAL A 88 4.97 -13.57 5.97
C VAL A 88 4.03 -14.57 6.63
N THR A 89 4.53 -15.75 6.98
CA THR A 89 3.74 -16.75 7.70
C THR A 89 4.55 -17.48 8.77
N VAL A 90 3.86 -17.98 9.81
CA VAL A 90 4.41 -18.97 10.76
C VAL A 90 3.34 -20.01 11.00
N THR A 91 3.64 -21.27 10.72
CA THR A 91 2.71 -22.39 10.97
C THR A 91 2.25 -22.43 12.44
N ALA A 92 0.99 -22.81 12.66
CA ALA A 92 0.35 -22.75 13.98
C ALA A 92 1.11 -23.51 15.08
N THR A 93 1.79 -24.60 14.72
CA THR A 93 2.60 -25.48 15.58
C THR A 93 3.96 -24.90 15.96
N HIS A 94 4.41 -23.82 15.30
CA HIS A 94 5.74 -23.24 15.45
C HIS A 94 5.70 -21.75 15.88
N ARG A 95 4.50 -21.25 16.19
CA ARG A 95 4.29 -19.89 16.70
C ARG A 95 5.01 -19.67 18.03
N ARG A 96 5.30 -18.40 18.32
CA ARG A 96 5.92 -17.96 19.60
C ARG A 96 7.32 -18.56 19.87
N ARG A 97 8.02 -18.99 18.83
CA ARG A 97 9.42 -19.49 18.88
C ARG A 97 10.45 -18.49 18.31
N GLY A 98 10.07 -17.24 18.10
CA GLY A 98 10.97 -16.18 17.61
C GLY A 98 11.33 -16.22 16.12
N LEU A 99 10.70 -17.10 15.32
CA LEU A 99 11.04 -17.28 13.90
C LEU A 99 10.85 -16.01 13.06
N LEU A 100 9.69 -15.34 13.20
CA LEU A 100 9.44 -14.07 12.51
C LEU A 100 10.43 -12.99 12.93
N THR A 101 10.77 -12.91 14.23
CA THR A 101 11.75 -11.94 14.72
C THR A 101 13.11 -12.13 14.06
N ARG A 102 13.59 -13.38 13.94
CA ARG A 102 14.87 -13.69 13.27
C ARG A 102 14.84 -13.29 11.79
N MET A 103 13.79 -13.67 11.05
CA MET A 103 13.66 -13.33 9.63
C MET A 103 13.58 -11.81 9.40
N MET A 104 12.74 -11.11 10.17
CA MET A 104 12.59 -9.66 10.06
C MET A 104 13.89 -8.92 10.40
N SER A 105 14.61 -9.33 11.45
CA SER A 105 15.89 -8.72 11.80
C SER A 105 16.95 -8.90 10.72
N GLN A 106 17.01 -10.09 10.11
CA GLN A 106 17.93 -10.36 8.99
C GLN A 106 17.60 -9.48 7.78
N ASP A 107 16.34 -9.40 7.42
CA ASP A 107 15.88 -8.66 6.25
C ASP A 107 16.07 -7.15 6.39
N LEU A 108 15.65 -6.54 7.51
CA LEU A 108 15.83 -5.09 7.74
C LEU A 108 17.30 -4.67 7.80
N ALA A 109 18.18 -5.53 8.33
CA ALA A 109 19.61 -5.29 8.31
C ALA A 109 20.15 -5.28 6.87
N ALA A 110 19.77 -6.29 6.08
CA ALA A 110 20.17 -6.38 4.67
C ALA A 110 19.61 -5.22 3.83
N ALA A 111 18.37 -4.79 4.07
CA ALA A 111 17.76 -3.63 3.42
C ALA A 111 18.54 -2.35 3.72
N LYS A 112 18.89 -2.12 4.99
CA LYS A 112 19.71 -0.99 5.37
C LYS A 112 21.09 -1.02 4.71
N GLU A 113 21.74 -2.19 4.63
CA GLU A 113 23.04 -2.34 3.97
C GLU A 113 22.98 -2.08 2.46
N ARG A 114 21.86 -2.41 1.80
CA ARG A 114 21.61 -2.08 0.39
C ARG A 114 21.37 -0.58 0.15
N GLY A 115 21.05 0.18 1.19
CA GLY A 115 20.71 1.60 1.09
C GLY A 115 19.22 1.87 0.92
N ASP A 116 18.34 0.89 1.19
CA ASP A 116 16.90 1.10 1.23
C ASP A 116 16.58 2.15 2.32
N ALA A 117 15.86 3.21 1.95
CA ALA A 117 15.56 4.30 2.89
C ALA A 117 14.39 3.92 3.81
N VAL A 118 13.50 3.06 3.33
CA VAL A 118 12.36 2.53 4.08
C VAL A 118 12.15 1.05 3.79
N ALA A 119 11.40 0.36 4.65
CA ALA A 119 10.75 -0.90 4.34
C ALA A 119 9.23 -0.74 4.43
N THR A 120 8.47 -1.50 3.64
CA THR A 120 7.01 -1.40 3.54
C THR A 120 6.31 -2.73 3.70
N LEU A 121 5.06 -2.70 4.16
CA LEU A 121 4.15 -3.85 4.15
C LEU A 121 2.69 -3.42 4.24
N ILE A 122 1.78 -4.34 3.89
CA ILE A 122 0.36 -4.27 4.24
C ILE A 122 0.11 -5.25 5.40
N ALA A 123 -0.35 -4.75 6.54
CA ALA A 123 -0.43 -5.56 7.76
C ALA A 123 -1.67 -6.47 7.77
N ALA A 124 -1.47 -7.78 7.96
CA ALA A 124 -2.56 -8.71 8.23
C ALA A 124 -3.12 -8.59 9.66
N GLU A 125 -2.27 -8.22 10.63
CA GLU A 125 -2.65 -8.02 12.03
C GLU A 125 -1.89 -6.81 12.62
N TYR A 126 -2.64 -5.86 13.17
CA TYR A 126 -2.10 -4.61 13.75
C TYR A 126 -0.97 -4.81 14.79
N PRO A 127 -1.06 -5.75 15.76
CA PRO A 127 -0.06 -5.84 16.84
C PRO A 127 1.27 -6.50 16.44
N ILE A 128 1.41 -6.95 15.18
CA ILE A 128 2.61 -7.68 14.77
C ILE A 128 3.76 -6.72 14.50
N TYR A 129 3.57 -5.77 13.59
CA TYR A 129 4.68 -5.08 12.94
C TYR A 129 5.21 -3.86 13.69
N GLY A 130 4.40 -3.26 14.58
CA GLY A 130 4.86 -2.17 15.47
C GLY A 130 6.09 -2.54 16.30
N ARG A 131 6.21 -3.80 16.73
CA ARG A 131 7.38 -4.29 17.49
C ARG A 131 8.69 -4.30 16.69
N PHE A 132 8.59 -4.26 15.36
CA PHE A 132 9.71 -4.22 14.42
C PHE A 132 9.96 -2.80 13.88
N GLY A 133 9.28 -1.79 14.44
CA GLY A 133 9.47 -0.39 14.06
C GLY A 133 8.63 0.06 12.87
N PHE A 134 7.67 -0.73 12.41
CA PHE A 134 6.73 -0.31 11.37
C PHE A 134 5.59 0.50 11.99
N GLY A 135 5.26 1.65 11.39
CA GLY A 135 4.08 2.45 11.72
C GLY A 135 3.11 2.54 10.54
N PRO A 136 1.78 2.57 10.78
CA PRO A 136 0.80 2.79 9.71
C PRO A 136 0.96 4.21 9.17
N ALA A 137 1.49 4.34 7.96
CA ALA A 137 1.80 5.61 7.32
C ALA A 137 0.66 6.12 6.43
N THR A 138 -0.27 5.25 6.04
CA THR A 138 -1.51 5.63 5.36
C THR A 138 -2.71 4.86 5.92
N GLY A 139 -3.89 5.47 5.85
CA GLY A 139 -5.16 4.75 5.89
C GLY A 139 -5.65 4.34 4.49
N GLY A 140 -6.73 3.56 4.47
CA GLY A 140 -7.51 3.26 3.28
C GLY A 140 -9.00 3.24 3.60
N THR A 141 -9.82 3.77 2.70
CA THR A 141 -11.28 3.78 2.81
C THR A 141 -11.91 2.97 1.68
N ARG A 142 -12.84 2.08 2.00
CA ARG A 142 -13.70 1.43 1.00
C ARG A 142 -15.09 2.02 1.06
N TRP A 143 -15.63 2.35 -0.10
CA TRP A 143 -16.96 2.91 -0.27
C TRP A 143 -17.90 1.88 -0.85
N ASP A 144 -19.14 1.95 -0.40
CA ASP A 144 -20.24 1.15 -0.92
C ASP A 144 -21.34 2.11 -1.38
N ILE A 145 -21.51 2.22 -2.69
CA ILE A 145 -22.30 3.24 -3.38
C ILE A 145 -23.65 2.65 -3.74
N ASP A 146 -24.74 3.30 -3.33
CA ASP A 146 -26.09 2.99 -3.75
C ASP A 146 -26.38 3.72 -5.07
N VAL A 147 -26.35 2.99 -6.17
CA VAL A 147 -26.52 3.57 -7.51
C VAL A 147 -27.90 4.20 -7.66
N THR A 148 -28.93 3.61 -7.04
CA THR A 148 -30.31 4.11 -7.11
C THR A 148 -30.47 5.48 -6.44
N ARG A 149 -29.53 5.83 -5.56
CA ARG A 149 -29.48 7.10 -4.85
C ARG A 149 -28.42 8.05 -5.38
N ALA A 150 -27.43 7.57 -6.13
CA ALA A 150 -26.29 8.36 -6.60
C ALA A 150 -26.72 9.64 -7.34
N GLY A 151 -27.89 9.61 -7.99
CA GLY A 151 -28.53 10.80 -8.57
C GLY A 151 -27.95 11.20 -9.93
N PHE A 152 -27.15 10.34 -10.55
CA PHE A 152 -26.75 10.48 -11.95
C PHE A 152 -27.98 10.39 -12.86
N ASP A 153 -27.96 11.11 -13.99
CA ASP A 153 -28.96 10.96 -15.02
C ASP A 153 -28.70 9.64 -15.77
N PRO A 154 -29.59 8.63 -15.64
CA PRO A 154 -29.37 7.33 -16.28
C PRO A 154 -29.39 7.42 -17.82
N ARG A 155 -29.85 8.53 -18.40
CA ARG A 155 -29.82 8.76 -19.86
C ARG A 155 -28.47 9.28 -20.36
N THR A 156 -27.58 9.67 -19.46
CA THR A 156 -26.32 10.34 -19.78
C THR A 156 -25.16 9.56 -19.15
N PRO A 157 -24.73 8.42 -19.74
CA PRO A 157 -23.81 7.47 -19.10
C PRO A 157 -22.34 7.96 -19.04
N VAL A 158 -22.05 9.15 -19.55
CA VAL A 158 -20.73 9.77 -19.62
C VAL A 158 -20.80 11.22 -19.21
N ALA A 159 -19.74 11.71 -18.55
CA ALA A 159 -19.64 13.12 -18.21
C ALA A 159 -19.62 14.00 -19.48
N ALA A 160 -20.28 15.16 -19.43
CA ALA A 160 -20.32 16.11 -20.55
C ALA A 160 -19.03 16.96 -20.64
N ASP A 161 -17.87 16.30 -20.65
CA ASP A 161 -16.53 16.93 -20.71
C ASP A 161 -15.84 16.75 -22.07
N GLY A 162 -16.51 16.10 -23.03
CA GLY A 162 -15.98 15.79 -24.36
C GLY A 162 -15.04 14.58 -24.39
N GLY A 163 -14.75 13.97 -23.24
CA GLY A 163 -14.07 12.69 -23.15
C GLY A 163 -15.01 11.53 -23.46
N ARG A 164 -14.47 10.32 -23.47
CA ARG A 164 -15.25 9.09 -23.64
C ARG A 164 -14.73 7.95 -22.80
N ILE A 165 -15.59 6.96 -22.58
CA ILE A 165 -15.25 5.69 -21.95
C ILE A 165 -15.25 4.60 -23.02
N ASP A 166 -14.13 3.91 -23.14
CA ASP A 166 -13.99 2.75 -24.03
C ASP A 166 -13.80 1.50 -23.17
N LEU A 167 -14.55 0.42 -23.46
CA LEU A 167 -14.15 -0.91 -22.99
C LEU A 167 -12.87 -1.32 -23.71
N VAL A 168 -11.91 -1.87 -22.97
CA VAL A 168 -10.58 -2.21 -23.50
C VAL A 168 -10.19 -3.63 -23.15
N GLU A 169 -9.33 -4.21 -23.98
CA GLU A 169 -8.85 -5.57 -23.78
C GLU A 169 -7.64 -5.61 -22.82
N PRO A 170 -7.34 -6.77 -22.20
CA PRO A 170 -6.17 -6.97 -21.35
C PRO A 170 -4.85 -6.47 -21.95
N GLU A 171 -4.66 -6.63 -23.26
CA GLU A 171 -3.48 -6.20 -24.01
C GLU A 171 -3.34 -4.66 -24.02
N ASP A 172 -4.45 -3.95 -24.19
CA ASP A 172 -4.46 -2.47 -24.20
C ASP A 172 -4.13 -1.91 -22.81
N VAL A 173 -4.61 -2.57 -21.76
CA VAL A 173 -4.28 -2.27 -20.36
C VAL A 173 -2.78 -2.40 -20.14
N ARG A 174 -2.15 -3.51 -20.58
CA ARG A 174 -0.70 -3.70 -20.44
C ARG A 174 0.11 -2.69 -21.24
N LYS A 175 -0.41 -2.23 -22.38
CA LYS A 175 0.25 -1.22 -23.23
C LYS A 175 0.19 0.19 -22.64
N THR A 176 -0.96 0.59 -22.09
CA THR A 176 -1.22 2.00 -21.69
C THR A 176 -1.17 2.23 -20.18
N GLY A 177 -1.46 1.19 -19.39
CA GLY A 177 -1.49 1.23 -17.93
C GLY A 177 -0.18 1.68 -17.28
N PRO A 178 1.01 1.20 -17.71
CA PRO A 178 2.28 1.59 -17.09
C PRO A 178 2.52 3.10 -17.09
N GLU A 179 2.30 3.77 -18.23
CA GLU A 179 2.50 5.22 -18.35
C GLU A 179 1.48 6.00 -17.52
N LEU A 180 0.20 5.61 -17.60
CA LEU A 180 -0.87 6.22 -16.79
C LEU A 180 -0.56 6.08 -15.28
N HIS A 181 -0.16 4.89 -14.86
CA HIS A 181 0.20 4.62 -13.48
C HIS A 181 1.37 5.50 -13.01
N GLU A 182 2.42 5.69 -13.81
CA GLU A 182 3.52 6.56 -13.41
C GLU A 182 3.07 8.02 -13.21
N ARG A 183 2.12 8.52 -14.00
CA ARG A 183 1.53 9.85 -13.77
C ARG A 183 0.77 9.91 -12.45
N VAL A 184 -0.08 8.91 -12.16
CA VAL A 184 -0.84 8.81 -10.91
C VAL A 184 0.08 8.65 -9.70
N ARG A 185 1.07 7.77 -9.81
CA ARG A 185 2.03 7.44 -8.75
C ARG A 185 2.83 8.66 -8.32
N ARG A 186 3.32 9.47 -9.27
CA ARG A 186 4.09 10.69 -8.97
C ARG A 186 3.25 11.79 -8.32
N ALA A 187 1.94 11.79 -8.53
CA ALA A 187 1.02 12.74 -7.90
C ALA A 187 0.51 12.28 -6.53
N THR A 188 0.76 11.02 -6.15
CA THR A 188 0.13 10.37 -4.99
C THR A 188 1.17 9.95 -3.96
N ALA A 189 1.26 10.68 -2.86
CA ALA A 189 2.08 10.27 -1.72
C ALA A 189 1.59 8.93 -1.17
N GLY A 190 2.50 7.97 -1.00
CA GLY A 190 2.19 6.60 -0.57
C GLY A 190 1.95 5.60 -1.70
N ALA A 191 1.80 6.05 -2.95
CA ALA A 191 1.71 5.13 -4.09
C ALA A 191 3.05 4.44 -4.34
N VAL A 192 3.01 3.22 -4.87
CA VAL A 192 4.18 2.36 -5.05
C VAL A 192 4.47 2.05 -6.52
N SER A 193 5.70 1.64 -6.84
CA SER A 193 6.04 1.20 -8.20
C SER A 193 5.32 -0.11 -8.58
N ARG A 194 5.02 -0.26 -9.87
CA ARG A 194 4.48 -1.50 -10.45
C ARG A 194 5.46 -2.05 -11.47
N THR A 195 5.73 -3.35 -11.40
CA THR A 195 6.56 -4.05 -12.38
C THR A 195 5.73 -4.50 -13.59
N ASP A 196 6.40 -4.90 -14.67
CA ASP A 196 5.71 -5.53 -15.81
C ASP A 196 4.92 -6.78 -15.37
N LEU A 197 5.49 -7.57 -14.46
CA LEU A 197 4.83 -8.76 -13.91
C LEU A 197 3.54 -8.43 -13.14
N TRP A 198 3.48 -7.27 -12.49
CA TRP A 198 2.24 -6.78 -11.88
C TRP A 198 1.15 -6.64 -12.96
N TRP A 199 1.47 -6.01 -14.09
CA TRP A 199 0.53 -5.81 -15.20
C TRP A 199 0.12 -7.13 -15.86
N GLN A 200 1.07 -8.04 -16.07
CA GLN A 200 0.77 -9.39 -16.57
C GLN A 200 -0.16 -10.15 -15.64
N THR A 201 0.04 -10.04 -14.32
CA THR A 201 -0.81 -10.68 -13.31
C THR A 201 -2.20 -10.04 -13.27
N ALA A 202 -2.28 -8.71 -13.20
CA ALA A 202 -3.53 -7.96 -13.10
C ALA A 202 -4.44 -8.14 -14.32
N THR A 203 -3.89 -8.59 -15.45
CA THR A 203 -4.59 -8.81 -16.72
C THR A 203 -4.68 -10.29 -17.11
N GLY A 204 -4.23 -11.21 -16.25
CA GLY A 204 -4.36 -12.66 -16.45
C GLY A 204 -3.42 -13.28 -17.49
N ALA A 205 -2.42 -12.54 -17.96
CA ALA A 205 -1.35 -13.06 -18.82
C ALA A 205 -0.40 -13.97 -18.02
N VAL A 206 -0.16 -13.64 -16.75
CA VAL A 206 0.43 -14.54 -15.76
C VAL A 206 -0.64 -14.84 -14.71
N ARG A 207 -0.88 -16.13 -14.43
CA ARG A 207 -1.92 -16.56 -13.51
C ARG A 207 -1.29 -17.11 -12.24
N LEU A 208 -1.62 -16.47 -11.12
CA LEU A 208 -1.16 -16.86 -9.78
C LEU A 208 -2.24 -17.63 -9.00
N ASP A 209 -3.44 -17.72 -9.56
CA ASP A 209 -4.57 -18.47 -9.06
C ASP A 209 -5.18 -19.26 -10.22
N ALA A 210 -5.38 -20.55 -10.00
CA ALA A 210 -6.03 -21.44 -10.97
C ALA A 210 -7.50 -21.07 -11.23
N LYS A 211 -8.13 -20.27 -10.36
CA LYS A 211 -9.52 -19.79 -10.49
C LYS A 211 -9.62 -18.41 -11.11
N TRP A 212 -8.63 -17.98 -11.90
CA TRP A 212 -8.64 -16.66 -12.52
C TRP A 212 -9.89 -16.42 -13.38
N THR A 213 -10.63 -15.36 -13.05
CA THR A 213 -11.68 -14.77 -13.89
C THR A 213 -11.20 -13.41 -14.37
N THR A 214 -11.25 -13.20 -15.68
CA THR A 214 -10.88 -11.93 -16.31
C THR A 214 -11.91 -10.85 -15.94
N PRO A 215 -11.50 -9.74 -15.32
CA PRO A 215 -12.39 -8.63 -15.02
C PRO A 215 -12.68 -7.82 -16.30
N PHE A 216 -13.70 -6.96 -16.25
CA PHE A 216 -13.88 -5.92 -17.24
C PHE A 216 -12.83 -4.83 -17.08
N PHE A 217 -12.39 -4.25 -18.19
CA PHE A 217 -11.53 -3.08 -18.21
C PHE A 217 -12.19 -1.95 -19.01
N ALA A 218 -12.14 -0.74 -18.47
CA ALA A 218 -12.60 0.45 -19.15
C ALA A 218 -11.58 1.58 -19.02
N ALA A 219 -11.38 2.33 -20.09
CA ALA A 219 -10.46 3.46 -20.17
C ALA A 219 -11.22 4.76 -20.41
N TYR A 220 -10.87 5.80 -19.66
CA TYR A 220 -11.27 7.16 -20.00
C TYR A 220 -10.24 7.77 -20.95
N ARG A 221 -10.72 8.28 -22.08
CA ARG A 221 -9.92 9.09 -23.01
C ARG A 221 -10.40 10.53 -23.00
N ALA A 222 -9.47 11.43 -22.76
CA ALA A 222 -9.67 12.87 -22.88
C ALA A 222 -10.01 13.25 -24.34
N PRO A 223 -10.54 14.47 -24.59
CA PRO A 223 -10.91 14.92 -25.93
C PRO A 223 -9.77 14.86 -26.97
N ASP A 224 -8.52 14.98 -26.51
CA ASP A 224 -7.31 14.88 -27.35
C ASP A 224 -6.87 13.43 -27.63
N GLY A 225 -7.56 12.45 -27.06
CA GLY A 225 -7.27 11.02 -27.18
C GLY A 225 -6.38 10.44 -26.10
N THR A 226 -5.85 11.25 -25.18
CA THR A 226 -4.99 10.80 -24.08
C THR A 226 -5.76 9.90 -23.12
N VAL A 227 -5.19 8.74 -22.75
CA VAL A 227 -5.77 7.85 -21.73
C VAL A 227 -5.41 8.39 -20.35
N ASP A 228 -6.37 9.01 -19.68
CA ASP A 228 -6.19 9.62 -18.35
C ASP A 228 -6.87 8.85 -17.21
N GLY A 229 -7.60 7.79 -17.54
CA GLY A 229 -8.20 6.93 -16.54
C GLY A 229 -8.30 5.49 -17.00
N LEU A 230 -8.21 4.57 -16.05
CA LEU A 230 -8.33 3.13 -16.28
C LEU A 230 -8.94 2.48 -15.05
N VAL A 231 -9.93 1.61 -15.25
CA VAL A 231 -10.58 0.85 -14.19
C VAL A 231 -10.65 -0.62 -14.55
N ALA A 232 -10.43 -1.48 -13.55
CA ALA A 232 -10.75 -2.91 -13.62
C ALA A 232 -11.87 -3.21 -12.62
N TYR A 233 -12.89 -3.95 -13.05
CA TYR A 233 -14.02 -4.31 -12.18
C TYR A 233 -14.65 -5.64 -12.56
N GLU A 234 -15.40 -6.22 -11.63
CA GLU A 234 -16.22 -7.42 -11.84
C GLU A 234 -17.66 -7.10 -11.51
N VAL A 235 -18.61 -7.82 -12.12
CA VAL A 235 -20.02 -7.72 -11.80
C VAL A 235 -20.49 -9.12 -11.39
N ASP A 236 -21.24 -9.21 -10.28
CA ASP A 236 -21.88 -10.47 -9.89
C ASP A 236 -23.26 -10.62 -10.52
N ASP A 237 -23.70 -11.86 -10.66
CA ASP A 237 -24.97 -12.23 -11.29
C ASP A 237 -26.04 -12.48 -10.20
N VAL A 238 -26.40 -11.41 -9.48
CA VAL A 238 -27.34 -11.47 -8.35
C VAL A 238 -28.72 -10.97 -8.78
N TRP A 239 -29.74 -11.82 -8.59
CA TRP A 239 -31.14 -11.54 -8.90
C TRP A 239 -32.02 -11.71 -7.66
N SER A 240 -33.09 -10.91 -7.56
CA SER A 240 -34.14 -11.10 -6.56
C SER A 240 -35.02 -12.31 -6.87
N ASP A 241 -35.76 -12.79 -5.87
CA ASP A 241 -36.81 -13.81 -6.04
C ASP A 241 -37.91 -13.38 -7.03
N THR A 242 -38.07 -12.07 -7.21
CA THR A 242 -39.03 -11.45 -8.15
C THR A 242 -38.43 -11.17 -9.53
N LYS A 243 -37.27 -11.76 -9.87
CA LYS A 243 -36.58 -11.61 -11.17
C LYS A 243 -36.15 -10.18 -11.49
N GLN A 244 -35.78 -9.40 -10.47
CA GLN A 244 -35.14 -8.10 -10.65
C GLN A 244 -33.62 -8.25 -10.48
N PRO A 245 -32.80 -7.65 -11.36
CA PRO A 245 -31.37 -7.65 -11.18
C PRO A 245 -30.99 -6.76 -9.99
N LEU A 246 -30.05 -7.24 -9.17
CA LEU A 246 -29.52 -6.57 -7.99
C LEU A 246 -27.99 -6.67 -7.99
N GLU A 247 -27.39 -6.50 -9.17
CA GLU A 247 -25.97 -6.76 -9.39
C GLU A 247 -25.10 -5.73 -8.65
N THR A 248 -23.92 -6.19 -8.24
CA THR A 248 -22.88 -5.36 -7.62
C THR A 248 -21.64 -5.31 -8.50
N ALA A 249 -21.28 -4.11 -8.94
CA ALA A 249 -19.97 -3.87 -9.55
C ALA A 249 -18.90 -3.72 -8.46
N LYS A 250 -17.90 -4.61 -8.48
CA LYS A 250 -16.76 -4.62 -7.56
C LYS A 250 -15.54 -4.11 -8.31
N VAL A 251 -15.14 -2.89 -8.03
CA VAL A 251 -13.88 -2.33 -8.56
C VAL A 251 -12.73 -3.13 -7.95
N ARG A 252 -11.77 -3.53 -8.79
CA ARG A 252 -10.51 -4.15 -8.36
C ARG A 252 -9.40 -3.12 -8.20
N TRP A 253 -9.37 -2.12 -9.08
CA TRP A 253 -8.52 -0.94 -8.97
C TRP A 253 -9.00 0.13 -9.96
N LEU A 254 -8.73 1.40 -9.64
CA LEU A 254 -9.06 2.55 -10.48
C LEU A 254 -7.91 3.57 -10.43
N LEU A 255 -7.34 3.85 -11.60
CA LEU A 255 -6.34 4.88 -11.83
C LEU A 255 -6.98 6.08 -12.54
N ALA A 256 -6.72 7.28 -12.04
CA ALA A 256 -7.14 8.51 -12.69
C ALA A 256 -6.06 9.57 -12.51
N ALA A 257 -5.49 10.05 -13.63
CA ALA A 257 -4.48 11.11 -13.63
C ALA A 257 -5.12 12.50 -13.46
N THR A 258 -6.42 12.62 -13.70
CA THR A 258 -7.16 13.89 -13.61
C THR A 258 -8.49 13.70 -12.85
N PRO A 259 -9.01 14.76 -12.18
CA PRO A 259 -10.33 14.71 -11.56
C PRO A 259 -11.47 14.45 -12.55
N GLN A 260 -11.30 14.84 -13.81
CA GLN A 260 -12.24 14.58 -14.90
C GLN A 260 -12.33 13.07 -15.20
N ALA A 261 -11.17 12.41 -15.35
CA ALA A 261 -11.11 10.97 -15.56
C ALA A 261 -11.71 10.21 -14.37
N GLU A 262 -11.40 10.60 -13.13
CA GLU A 262 -11.97 9.98 -11.93
C GLU A 262 -13.50 10.10 -11.91
N ARG A 263 -14.04 11.30 -12.17
CA ARG A 263 -15.48 11.54 -12.27
C ARG A 263 -16.13 10.70 -13.36
N ALA A 264 -15.54 10.66 -14.55
CA ALA A 264 -16.09 9.93 -15.68
C ALA A 264 -16.13 8.42 -15.41
N LEU A 265 -15.09 7.86 -14.78
CA LEU A 265 -15.05 6.43 -14.43
C LEU A 265 -16.08 6.07 -13.34
N TRP A 266 -16.23 6.90 -12.30
CA TRP A 266 -17.26 6.67 -11.28
C TRP A 266 -18.67 6.81 -11.82
N HIS A 267 -18.91 7.81 -12.68
CA HIS A 267 -20.18 7.97 -13.37
C HIS A 267 -20.49 6.73 -14.22
N TYR A 268 -19.55 6.30 -15.05
CA TYR A 268 -19.67 5.10 -15.85
C TYR A 268 -20.05 3.86 -15.02
N LEU A 269 -19.33 3.59 -13.93
CA LEU A 269 -19.63 2.45 -13.03
C LEU A 269 -21.04 2.51 -12.45
N CYS A 270 -21.56 3.71 -12.16
CA CYS A 270 -22.91 3.93 -11.66
C CYS A 270 -23.97 3.98 -12.77
N SER A 271 -23.58 3.91 -14.04
CA SER A 271 -24.48 3.90 -15.20
C SER A 271 -24.56 2.53 -15.88
N ILE A 272 -23.86 1.52 -15.35
CA ILE A 272 -23.97 0.14 -15.85
C ILE A 272 -25.38 -0.36 -15.57
N ASP A 273 -26.08 -0.82 -16.60
CA ASP A 273 -27.40 -1.43 -16.44
C ASP A 273 -27.35 -2.58 -15.43
N TRP A 274 -28.44 -2.77 -14.68
CA TRP A 274 -28.63 -3.84 -13.67
C TRP A 274 -27.79 -3.71 -12.40
N VAL A 275 -26.72 -2.93 -12.43
CA VAL A 275 -25.91 -2.61 -11.24
C VAL A 275 -26.67 -1.68 -10.31
N THR A 276 -26.95 -2.16 -9.11
CA THR A 276 -27.60 -1.37 -8.04
C THR A 276 -26.62 -0.91 -6.97
N ARG A 277 -25.44 -1.52 -6.92
CA ARG A 277 -24.39 -1.23 -5.94
C ARG A 277 -23.01 -1.20 -6.59
N VAL A 278 -22.18 -0.22 -6.22
CA VAL A 278 -20.76 -0.18 -6.62
C VAL A 278 -19.88 -0.22 -5.37
N LYS A 279 -18.91 -1.13 -5.34
CA LYS A 279 -17.90 -1.23 -4.28
C LYS A 279 -16.56 -0.75 -4.81
N SER A 280 -15.97 0.26 -4.19
CA SER A 280 -14.84 1.03 -4.74
C SER A 280 -13.47 0.34 -4.64
N ASP A 281 -13.36 -0.70 -3.84
CA ASP A 281 -12.11 -1.13 -3.19
C ASP A 281 -11.40 0.03 -2.44
N HIS A 282 -10.15 -0.15 -2.02
CA HIS A 282 -9.41 0.82 -1.24
C HIS A 282 -9.17 2.11 -2.04
N ARG A 283 -9.56 3.23 -1.42
CA ARG A 283 -9.41 4.60 -1.90
C ARG A 283 -8.72 5.46 -0.84
N ALA A 284 -8.34 6.67 -1.23
CA ALA A 284 -7.80 7.64 -0.30
C ALA A 284 -8.80 7.91 0.86
N PRO A 285 -8.32 8.15 2.09
CA PRO A 285 -9.22 8.52 3.17
C PRO A 285 -9.99 9.83 2.96
N ASP A 286 -9.47 10.74 2.12
CA ASP A 286 -10.08 11.99 1.67
C ASP A 286 -10.46 11.95 0.18
N ASP A 287 -10.81 10.77 -0.34
CA ASP A 287 -11.18 10.56 -1.74
C ASP A 287 -12.31 11.50 -2.19
N LEU A 288 -12.27 11.91 -3.46
CA LEU A 288 -13.25 12.81 -4.05
C LEU A 288 -14.60 12.13 -4.29
N LEU A 289 -14.62 10.80 -4.41
CA LEU A 289 -15.76 9.97 -4.81
C LEU A 289 -17.11 10.41 -4.24
N PRO A 290 -17.30 10.55 -2.91
CA PRO A 290 -18.61 10.95 -2.39
C PRO A 290 -19.08 12.31 -2.92
N LEU A 291 -18.13 13.24 -3.15
CA LEU A 291 -18.41 14.59 -3.65
C LEU A 291 -18.57 14.66 -5.17
N LEU A 292 -18.27 13.58 -5.89
CA LEU A 292 -18.55 13.46 -7.32
C LEU A 292 -20.01 13.09 -7.58
N LEU A 293 -20.69 12.49 -6.59
CA LEU A 293 -22.09 12.07 -6.68
C LEU A 293 -23.04 13.26 -6.45
N PRO A 294 -24.10 13.41 -7.25
CA PRO A 294 -25.18 14.35 -6.96
C PRO A 294 -25.81 14.21 -5.56
N ASP A 295 -26.03 12.98 -5.07
CA ASP A 295 -26.30 12.71 -3.64
C ASP A 295 -25.05 12.10 -2.97
N PRO A 296 -24.26 12.87 -2.20
CA PRO A 296 -23.08 12.34 -1.54
C PRO A 296 -23.40 11.28 -0.48
N ARG A 297 -24.65 11.19 0.00
CA ARG A 297 -25.07 10.15 0.96
C ARG A 297 -25.24 8.78 0.32
N ALA A 298 -25.24 8.70 -1.01
CA ALA A 298 -25.27 7.43 -1.73
C ALA A 298 -23.99 6.62 -1.52
N ALA A 299 -22.86 7.27 -1.28
CA ALA A 299 -21.60 6.62 -0.92
C ALA A 299 -21.46 6.54 0.61
N VAL A 300 -21.48 5.32 1.14
CA VAL A 300 -21.22 5.08 2.56
C VAL A 300 -19.86 4.43 2.77
N VAL A 301 -19.18 4.80 3.85
CA VAL A 301 -17.93 4.15 4.25
C VAL A 301 -18.24 2.72 4.70
N ALA A 302 -17.78 1.74 3.94
CA ALA A 302 -17.88 0.33 4.27
C ALA A 302 -16.71 -0.16 5.13
N THR A 303 -15.54 0.45 4.98
CA THR A 303 -14.35 0.13 5.78
C THR A 303 -13.45 1.35 5.84
N GLN A 304 -12.88 1.62 7.01
CA GLN A 304 -11.76 2.54 7.18
C GLN A 304 -10.75 1.88 8.13
N ALA A 305 -9.52 1.71 7.67
CA ALA A 305 -8.46 1.03 8.42
C ALA A 305 -7.09 1.57 8.02
N ASP A 306 -6.06 1.17 8.77
CA ASP A 306 -4.67 1.27 8.32
C ASP A 306 -4.45 0.49 7.01
N TRP A 307 -3.47 0.92 6.22
CA TRP A 307 -3.18 0.31 4.93
C TRP A 307 -1.68 0.09 4.71
N LEU A 308 -0.95 1.10 4.24
CA LEU A 308 0.49 1.01 4.06
C LEU A 308 1.21 1.27 5.39
N TRP A 309 2.04 0.32 5.80
CA TRP A 309 2.94 0.46 6.93
C TRP A 309 4.36 0.70 6.44
N VAL A 310 5.08 1.58 7.14
CA VAL A 310 6.44 1.99 6.81
C VAL A 310 7.35 1.75 8.01
N ARG A 311 8.58 1.31 7.75
CA ARG A 311 9.70 1.27 8.69
C ARG A 311 10.83 2.10 8.11
N ILE A 312 11.21 3.19 8.78
CA ILE A 312 12.30 4.06 8.30
C ILE A 312 13.66 3.42 8.61
N LEU A 313 14.49 3.28 7.56
CA LEU A 313 15.84 2.71 7.59
C LEU A 313 16.94 3.75 7.35
N ASP A 314 16.56 4.94 6.86
CA ASP A 314 17.39 6.14 6.80
C ASP A 314 16.54 7.39 7.03
N VAL A 315 16.68 8.02 8.20
CA VAL A 315 15.92 9.24 8.57
C VAL A 315 16.29 10.42 7.68
N VAL A 316 17.57 10.56 7.31
CA VAL A 316 18.03 11.69 6.49
C VAL A 316 17.41 11.60 5.10
N GLN A 317 17.57 10.45 4.44
CA GLN A 317 17.00 10.24 3.11
C GLN A 317 15.47 10.36 3.11
N ALA A 318 14.79 9.77 4.11
CA ALA A 318 13.34 9.85 4.20
C ALA A 318 12.84 11.31 4.35
N MET A 319 13.50 12.12 5.19
CA MET A 319 13.07 13.49 5.47
C MET A 319 13.43 14.47 4.34
N GLU A 320 14.55 14.25 3.63
CA GLU A 320 14.97 15.05 2.47
C GLU A 320 14.25 14.66 1.18
N ALA A 321 13.73 13.43 1.08
CA ALA A 321 12.95 13.03 -0.09
C ALA A 321 11.62 13.77 -0.19
N ARG A 322 11.13 14.30 0.94
CA ARG A 322 9.82 14.90 1.07
C ARG A 322 9.83 16.40 0.75
N THR A 323 8.75 16.90 0.15
CA THR A 323 8.47 18.35 0.12
C THR A 323 7.61 18.76 1.31
N TYR A 324 7.61 20.06 1.59
CA TYR A 324 7.00 20.67 2.75
C TYR A 324 6.25 21.93 2.31
N GLY A 325 5.02 22.13 2.80
CA GLY A 325 4.18 23.26 2.39
C GLY A 325 4.57 24.62 2.97
N ARG A 326 5.58 24.67 3.84
CA ARG A 326 6.05 25.88 4.52
C ARG A 326 7.50 25.75 4.97
N GLU A 327 8.18 26.88 5.10
CA GLU A 327 9.50 26.98 5.71
C GLU A 327 9.45 26.72 7.22
N GLY A 328 10.56 26.23 7.77
CA GLY A 328 10.69 25.96 9.20
C GLY A 328 11.81 24.99 9.54
N GLY A 329 11.83 24.50 10.76
CA GLY A 329 12.78 23.49 11.20
C GLY A 329 12.30 22.80 12.46
N LEU A 330 12.91 21.65 12.73
CA LEU A 330 12.56 20.79 13.86
C LEU A 330 13.76 19.92 14.23
N VAL A 331 14.10 19.86 15.52
CA VAL A 331 15.03 18.85 16.03
C VAL A 331 14.26 17.68 16.62
N LEU A 332 14.46 16.49 16.05
CA LEU A 332 13.81 15.23 16.45
C LEU A 332 14.81 14.34 17.20
N ASP A 333 14.42 13.81 18.36
CA ASP A 333 15.10 12.68 19.02
C ASP A 333 14.34 11.39 18.68
N VAL A 334 14.96 10.53 17.88
CA VAL A 334 14.34 9.31 17.35
C VAL A 334 14.87 8.11 18.10
N VAL A 335 13.97 7.42 18.82
CA VAL A 335 14.28 6.20 19.55
C VAL A 335 13.98 5.00 18.66
N ASP A 336 14.99 4.18 18.42
CA ASP A 336 14.87 2.92 17.69
C ASP A 336 15.47 1.75 18.48
N PRO A 337 14.64 0.94 19.16
CA PRO A 337 15.12 -0.21 19.93
C PRO A 337 15.87 -1.26 19.10
N ALA A 338 15.67 -1.30 17.78
CA ALA A 338 16.40 -2.19 16.89
C ALA A 338 17.83 -1.70 16.58
N GLY A 339 18.15 -0.44 16.92
CA GLY A 339 19.47 0.16 16.71
C GLY A 339 19.83 0.43 15.24
N LEU A 340 18.86 0.46 14.33
CA LEU A 340 19.11 0.67 12.90
C LEU A 340 19.12 2.17 12.54
N THR A 341 18.28 2.99 13.17
CA THR A 341 18.04 4.39 12.76
C THR A 341 17.83 5.38 13.91
N GLY A 342 18.14 4.99 15.14
CA GLY A 342 18.03 5.89 16.29
C GLY A 342 19.05 7.02 16.24
N GLY A 343 18.67 8.19 16.77
CA GLY A 343 19.55 9.35 16.83
C GLY A 343 18.78 10.66 16.83
N ARG A 344 19.54 11.77 16.90
CA ARG A 344 18.97 13.11 16.86
C ARG A 344 19.23 13.79 15.53
N TYR A 345 18.18 14.33 14.94
CA TYR A 345 18.19 14.88 13.59
C TYR A 345 17.63 16.30 13.57
N GLN A 346 18.36 17.22 12.94
CA GLN A 346 17.85 18.56 12.64
C GLN A 346 17.30 18.55 11.22
N LEU A 347 15.99 18.77 11.09
CA LEU A 347 15.34 19.12 9.84
C LEU A 347 15.33 20.65 9.67
N THR A 348 15.71 21.12 8.49
CA THR A 348 15.56 22.51 8.08
C THR A 348 14.89 22.54 6.71
N VAL A 349 13.83 23.33 6.59
CA VAL A 349 13.02 23.48 5.38
C VAL A 349 13.09 24.93 4.93
N SER A 350 13.47 25.12 3.68
CA SER A 350 13.64 26.42 3.02
C SER A 350 12.96 26.40 1.64
N PRO A 351 12.89 27.53 0.92
CA PRO A 351 12.43 27.56 -0.46
C PRO A 351 13.24 26.66 -1.41
N ALA A 352 14.51 26.37 -1.07
CA ALA A 352 15.39 25.50 -1.84
C ALA A 352 15.14 24.00 -1.61
N GLY A 353 14.31 23.64 -0.62
CA GLY A 353 14.04 22.27 -0.23
C GLY A 353 14.30 21.99 1.25
N ALA A 354 14.34 20.70 1.59
CA ALA A 354 14.60 20.23 2.94
C ALA A 354 16.01 19.64 3.06
N THR A 355 16.65 19.93 4.19
CA THR A 355 17.92 19.32 4.60
C THR A 355 17.73 18.68 5.96
N CYS A 356 18.22 17.45 6.12
CA CYS A 356 18.16 16.72 7.38
C CYS A 356 19.56 16.22 7.73
N VAL A 357 20.05 16.56 8.92
CA VAL A 357 21.40 16.16 9.35
C VAL A 357 21.39 15.65 10.79
N PRO A 358 22.23 14.66 11.13
CA PRO A 358 22.50 14.32 12.52
C PRO A 358 22.96 15.55 13.30
N THR A 359 22.53 15.69 14.55
CA THR A 359 22.83 16.87 15.37
C THR A 359 22.99 16.53 16.84
N THR A 360 23.66 17.40 17.58
CA THR A 360 23.77 17.35 19.06
C THR A 360 22.92 18.41 19.75
N ARG A 361 22.23 19.28 18.99
CA ARG A 361 21.32 20.31 19.53
C ARG A 361 20.24 19.68 20.40
N SER A 362 19.64 20.44 21.31
CA SER A 362 18.52 19.95 22.11
C SER A 362 17.33 19.57 21.21
N ALA A 363 16.70 18.44 21.50
CA ALA A 363 15.50 18.01 20.81
C ALA A 363 14.32 18.92 21.12
N GLU A 364 13.41 19.02 20.17
CA GLU A 364 12.12 19.71 20.31
C GLU A 364 10.98 18.71 20.43
N LEU A 365 11.11 17.55 19.79
CA LEU A 365 10.25 16.38 19.94
C LEU A 365 11.09 15.12 20.13
N SER A 366 10.67 14.27 21.06
CA SER A 366 11.19 12.91 21.22
C SER A 366 10.11 11.90 20.85
N LEU A 367 10.44 10.91 20.01
CA LEU A 367 9.48 9.94 19.50
C LEU A 367 10.15 8.61 19.13
N GLY A 368 9.35 7.55 19.11
CA GLY A 368 9.79 6.28 18.54
C GLY A 368 9.84 6.33 17.01
N ILE A 369 10.64 5.45 16.44
CA ILE A 369 10.72 5.23 14.98
C ILE A 369 9.37 4.82 14.35
N VAL A 370 8.48 4.18 15.12
CA VAL A 370 7.12 3.85 14.70
C VAL A 370 6.31 5.13 14.48
N GLU A 371 6.35 6.05 15.44
CA GLU A 371 5.69 7.34 15.35
C GLU A 371 6.27 8.18 14.20
N LEU A 372 7.59 8.16 14.01
CA LEU A 372 8.19 8.86 12.88
C LEU A 372 7.68 8.31 11.54
N ALA A 373 7.55 6.99 11.41
CA ALA A 373 6.99 6.37 10.22
C ALA A 373 5.52 6.77 9.97
N MET A 374 4.69 6.84 11.02
CA MET A 374 3.30 7.32 10.92
C MET A 374 3.22 8.78 10.45
N LEU A 375 4.20 9.61 10.81
CA LEU A 375 4.26 11.02 10.46
C LEU A 375 4.92 11.29 9.10
N TRP A 376 5.68 10.35 8.56
CA TRP A 376 6.53 10.59 7.39
C TRP A 376 5.73 10.99 6.14
N LEU A 377 4.66 10.28 5.81
CA LEU A 377 3.76 10.65 4.71
C LEU A 377 2.73 11.72 5.11
N GLY A 378 2.67 12.06 6.41
CA GLY A 378 1.85 13.15 6.95
C GLY A 378 0.37 12.83 7.16
N ASP A 379 -0.02 11.55 7.23
CA ASP A 379 -1.42 11.16 7.49
C ASP A 379 -1.81 11.37 8.97
N GLU A 380 -0.96 10.89 9.90
CA GLU A 380 -1.22 11.03 11.33
C GLU A 380 -0.84 12.43 11.84
N SER A 381 -1.51 12.87 12.91
CA SER A 381 -1.22 14.13 13.58
C SER A 381 -0.18 13.99 14.68
N THR A 382 0.83 14.86 14.65
CA THR A 382 1.82 14.95 15.74
C THR A 382 1.14 15.33 17.06
N VAL A 383 0.14 16.20 17.02
CA VAL A 383 -0.62 16.63 18.20
C VAL A 383 -1.43 15.48 18.79
N ARG A 384 -2.02 14.61 17.96
CA ARG A 384 -2.74 13.42 18.43
C ARG A 384 -1.78 12.43 19.09
N LEU A 385 -0.62 12.18 18.49
CA LEU A 385 0.39 11.30 19.07
C LEU A 385 0.93 11.85 20.41
N ALA A 386 1.10 13.16 20.53
CA ALA A 386 1.47 13.80 21.79
C ALA A 386 0.37 13.66 22.86
N ALA A 387 -0.89 13.87 22.49
CA ALA A 387 -2.03 13.68 23.39
C ALA A 387 -2.18 12.22 23.87
N LEU A 388 -1.73 11.26 23.07
CA LEU A 388 -1.66 9.84 23.43
C LEU A 388 -0.40 9.46 24.24
N GLY A 389 0.51 10.41 24.49
CA GLY A 389 1.78 10.15 25.17
C GLY A 389 2.79 9.33 24.35
N ARG A 390 2.58 9.21 23.02
CA ARG A 390 3.49 8.50 22.10
C ARG A 390 4.61 9.38 21.56
N VAL A 391 4.40 10.70 21.57
CA VAL A 391 5.39 11.73 21.23
C VAL A 391 5.54 12.63 22.45
N THR A 392 6.77 12.89 22.86
CA THR A 392 7.08 13.82 23.95
C THR A 392 7.46 15.17 23.37
N GLU A 393 6.79 16.22 23.85
CA GLU A 393 7.10 17.59 23.50
C GLU A 393 8.18 18.12 24.47
N GLU A 394 9.41 18.26 23.97
CA GLU A 394 10.55 18.78 24.76
C GLU A 394 10.56 20.31 24.77
N ARG A 395 10.03 20.92 23.70
CA ARG A 395 9.83 22.36 23.59
C ARG A 395 8.35 22.66 23.38
N ALA A 396 7.77 23.45 24.28
CA ALA A 396 6.37 23.85 24.20
C ALA A 396 5.97 24.33 22.78
N GLY A 397 4.90 23.75 22.23
CA GLY A 397 4.37 24.04 20.90
C GLY A 397 5.08 23.35 19.72
N ALA A 398 6.14 22.55 19.96
CA ALA A 398 6.82 21.81 18.91
C ALA A 398 5.91 20.80 18.19
N ALA A 399 4.96 20.15 18.87
CA ALA A 399 4.04 19.20 18.26
C ALA A 399 3.11 19.88 17.24
N ARG A 400 2.61 21.08 17.55
CA ARG A 400 1.80 21.88 16.61
C ARG A 400 2.64 22.37 15.43
N ALA A 401 3.87 22.80 15.68
CA ALA A 401 4.78 23.24 14.63
C ALA A 401 5.14 22.10 13.68
N ALA A 402 5.41 20.90 14.21
CA ALA A 402 5.67 19.69 13.46
C ALA A 402 4.44 19.25 12.66
N ASP A 403 3.24 19.25 13.25
CA ASP A 403 2.01 18.92 12.51
C ASP A 403 1.82 19.83 11.29
N ALA A 404 1.96 21.15 11.48
CA ALA A 404 1.85 22.12 10.39
C ALA A 404 2.97 21.98 9.33
N LEU A 405 4.15 21.50 9.72
CA LEU A 405 5.28 21.31 8.80
C LEU A 405 5.14 19.99 8.01
N LEU A 406 4.64 18.93 8.65
CA LEU A 406 4.60 17.57 8.10
C LEU A 406 3.34 17.26 7.27
N ARG A 407 2.24 17.97 7.53
CA ARG A 407 0.93 17.69 6.92
C ARG A 407 0.84 18.14 5.45
N PRO A 408 0.52 17.23 4.50
CA PRO A 408 0.20 17.57 3.12
C PRO A 408 -1.23 18.10 2.95
N SER A 409 -1.53 18.71 1.79
CA SER A 409 -2.87 19.21 1.45
C SER A 409 -3.88 18.11 1.09
N ARG A 410 -3.41 16.94 0.66
CA ARG A 410 -4.20 15.72 0.41
C ARG A 410 -3.62 14.59 1.24
N ARG A 411 -4.46 13.73 1.79
CA ARG A 411 -4.00 12.60 2.60
C ARG A 411 -3.25 11.59 1.71
N PRO A 412 -2.12 11.03 2.19
CA PRO A 412 -1.41 10.00 1.45
C PRO A 412 -2.22 8.70 1.46
N TRP A 413 -2.04 7.88 0.44
CA TRP A 413 -2.63 6.54 0.37
C TRP A 413 -1.86 5.66 -0.62
N CYS A 414 -1.99 4.34 -0.46
CA CYS A 414 -1.41 3.36 -1.38
C CYS A 414 -2.53 2.68 -2.20
N PRO A 415 -2.53 2.79 -3.54
CA PRO A 415 -3.52 2.13 -4.40
C PRO A 415 -3.34 0.61 -4.54
N ASP A 416 -2.27 0.05 -3.97
CA ASP A 416 -1.81 -1.29 -4.29
C ASP A 416 -1.75 -2.19 -3.05
N MET A 417 -2.09 -3.47 -3.27
CA MET A 417 -1.79 -4.58 -2.37
C MET A 417 -0.65 -5.40 -2.97
N PHE A 418 0.21 -5.97 -2.12
CA PHE A 418 1.36 -6.77 -2.51
C PHE A 418 1.73 -7.85 -1.47
#